data_AF-E4NQB1-F1
#
_entry.id   AF-E4NQB1-F1
#
_cell.length_a   1.000
_cell.length_b   1.000
_cell.length_c   1.000
_cell.angle_alpha   90.00
_cell.angle_beta   90.00
_cell.angle_gamma   90.00
#
_symmetry.space_group_name_H-M   'P 1'
#
loop_
_entity.id
_entity.type
_entity.pdbx_description
1 polymer ?
#
loop_
_entity_poly.entity_id
_entity_poly.type
_entity_poly.pdbx_seq_one_letter_code
_entity_poly.pdbx_strand_id
1 'polypeptide(L)'
;MTFRRLISDRAFESGDEHEFGVVSPDARGESAPFFGILLLDWRVGELLAVYWLEIGTALLGYSVAALFAQLPIVLDGRSFYLPGTGPDVERHEKWEREPAPVEVPGPLPPIYPRNIRLVLTLLIAGCFILGFFLFASPDILKSLRSPSIALTAVGMILSDWYRLYREFFREKQYEEMSAYMVLEIPGRFLVFAASYVVLLSTVGMLTLASFLMITQTEFARLGFEFEQLVAGAMVLGKIAVEWSQFRAENEEDPTGFATWFRPDNPRE
;
A
#
# COMPACT_ATOMS: atom_id res chain seq x y z
N MET A 1 -7.79 -15.99 10.57
CA MET A 1 -9.04 -15.23 10.43
C MET A 1 -8.72 -13.75 10.39
N THR A 2 -7.75 -13.40 9.54
CA THR A 2 -7.43 -12.01 9.21
C THR A 2 -8.40 -11.51 8.15
N PHE A 3 -8.95 -10.31 8.40
CA PHE A 3 -9.63 -9.28 7.59
C PHE A 3 -10.39 -9.64 6.29
N ARG A 4 -9.91 -10.58 5.49
CA ARG A 4 -10.54 -11.04 4.24
C ARG A 4 -11.13 -12.46 4.31
N ARG A 5 -10.77 -13.28 5.32
CA ARG A 5 -11.34 -14.64 5.48
C ARG A 5 -12.85 -14.62 5.83
N LEU A 6 -13.30 -13.59 6.56
CA LEU A 6 -14.73 -13.33 6.82
C LEU A 6 -15.54 -12.95 5.56
N ILE A 7 -14.86 -12.48 4.51
CA ILE A 7 -15.48 -12.11 3.22
C ILE A 7 -15.62 -13.35 2.33
N SER A 8 -14.69 -14.30 2.39
CA SER A 8 -14.76 -15.55 1.61
C SER A 8 -15.77 -16.55 2.17
N ASP A 9 -15.86 -16.70 3.51
CA ASP A 9 -16.69 -17.76 4.10
C ASP A 9 -18.20 -17.51 3.95
N ARG A 10 -18.64 -16.26 3.76
CA ARG A 10 -20.08 -15.96 3.51
C ARG A 10 -20.49 -16.00 2.03
N ALA A 11 -19.54 -16.04 1.10
CA ALA A 11 -19.85 -16.17 -0.33
C ALA A 11 -19.97 -17.63 -0.78
N PHE A 12 -19.53 -18.59 0.04
CA PHE A 12 -19.43 -20.01 -0.31
C PHE A 12 -20.63 -20.87 0.11
N GLU A 13 -21.67 -20.29 0.73
CA GLU A 13 -22.89 -21.04 1.11
C GLU A 13 -23.93 -21.17 -0.03
N SER A 14 -23.69 -20.62 -1.22
CA SER A 14 -24.51 -20.92 -2.41
C SER A 14 -23.67 -21.67 -3.45
N GLY A 15 -23.73 -22.99 -3.39
CA GLY A 15 -23.03 -23.88 -4.30
C GLY A 15 -23.44 -23.73 -5.76
N ASP A 16 -22.46 -23.93 -6.64
CA ASP A 16 -22.48 -25.03 -7.60
C ASP A 16 -21.06 -25.22 -8.19
N GLU A 17 -20.58 -26.46 -8.13
CA GLU A 17 -19.37 -26.92 -8.78
C GLU A 17 -19.61 -27.01 -10.30
N HIS A 18 -18.88 -26.25 -11.11
CA HIS A 18 -18.28 -26.70 -12.39
C HIS A 18 -17.61 -25.55 -13.17
N GLU A 19 -16.46 -25.89 -13.75
CA GLU A 19 -15.81 -25.33 -14.96
C GLU A 19 -15.13 -23.94 -14.94
N PHE A 20 -13.84 -24.01 -15.31
CA PHE A 20 -13.05 -23.05 -16.10
C PHE A 20 -13.03 -21.56 -15.71
N GLY A 21 -11.86 -21.14 -15.20
CA GLY A 21 -11.12 -20.01 -15.77
C GLY A 21 -11.90 -18.70 -15.92
N VAL A 22 -12.51 -18.22 -14.83
CA VAL A 22 -13.07 -16.87 -14.78
C VAL A 22 -12.20 -16.06 -13.83
N VAL A 23 -11.39 -15.18 -14.42
CA VAL A 23 -10.77 -14.06 -13.72
C VAL A 23 -11.87 -13.34 -12.95
N SER A 24 -11.81 -13.42 -11.62
CA SER A 24 -12.77 -12.78 -10.72
C SER A 24 -12.88 -11.28 -11.04
N PRO A 25 -14.09 -10.70 -11.11
CA PRO A 25 -14.31 -9.31 -11.55
C PRO A 25 -13.65 -8.23 -10.67
N ASP A 26 -13.19 -8.59 -9.48
CA ASP A 26 -12.65 -7.66 -8.48
C ASP A 26 -11.18 -7.27 -8.72
N ALA A 27 -10.50 -7.94 -9.67
CA ALA A 27 -9.10 -7.69 -10.05
C ALA A 27 -8.92 -6.51 -11.03
N ARG A 28 -9.99 -5.79 -11.40
CA ARG A 28 -9.94 -4.74 -12.44
C ARG A 28 -9.53 -3.35 -11.94
N GLY A 29 -9.43 -3.12 -10.63
CA GLY A 29 -9.09 -1.80 -10.07
C GLY A 29 -7.61 -1.45 -10.10
N GLU A 30 -6.73 -2.43 -9.89
CA GLU A 30 -5.31 -2.20 -9.62
C GLU A 30 -4.42 -2.19 -10.88
N SER A 31 -4.94 -2.64 -12.02
CA SER A 31 -4.22 -2.68 -13.30
C SER A 31 -4.18 -1.34 -14.06
N ALA A 32 -4.67 -0.25 -13.46
CA ALA A 32 -4.71 1.08 -14.08
C ALA A 32 -3.35 1.59 -14.63
N PRO A 33 -2.20 1.39 -13.94
CA PRO A 33 -0.90 1.79 -14.47
C PRO A 33 -0.47 0.99 -15.71
N PHE A 34 -0.90 -0.28 -15.81
CA PHE A 34 -0.59 -1.17 -16.92
C PHE A 34 -1.34 -0.77 -18.20
N PHE A 35 -2.61 -0.37 -18.06
CA PHE A 35 -3.37 0.21 -19.17
C PHE A 35 -2.81 1.56 -19.62
N GLY A 36 -2.23 2.36 -18.72
CA GLY A 36 -1.57 3.61 -19.05
C GLY A 36 -0.37 3.45 -19.97
N ILE A 37 0.49 2.45 -19.75
CA ILE A 37 1.61 2.15 -20.66
C ILE A 37 1.09 1.67 -22.02
N LEU A 38 0.15 0.73 -22.02
CA LEU A 38 -0.26 0.04 -23.25
C LEU A 38 -1.20 0.86 -24.14
N LEU A 39 -1.98 1.79 -23.57
CA LEU A 39 -2.99 2.55 -24.30
C LEU A 39 -2.70 4.05 -24.39
N LEU A 40 -1.88 4.60 -23.48
CA LEU A 40 -1.69 6.06 -23.35
C LEU A 40 -0.23 6.51 -23.52
N ASP A 41 0.69 5.58 -23.88
CA ASP A 41 2.12 5.85 -24.13
C ASP A 41 2.80 6.61 -22.98
N TRP A 42 2.47 6.22 -21.74
CA TRP A 42 2.94 6.93 -20.56
C TRP A 42 4.46 6.85 -20.39
N ARG A 43 5.03 7.99 -20.04
CA ARG A 43 6.46 8.09 -19.70
C ARG A 43 6.71 7.47 -18.32
N VAL A 44 7.95 7.06 -18.06
CA VAL A 44 8.36 6.50 -16.75
C VAL A 44 7.99 7.42 -15.58
N GLY A 45 8.17 8.74 -15.76
CA GLY A 45 7.79 9.73 -14.76
C GLY A 45 6.29 9.78 -14.46
N GLU A 46 5.45 9.47 -15.45
CA GLU A 46 4.00 9.42 -15.30
C GLU A 46 3.56 8.18 -14.51
N LEU A 47 4.18 7.01 -14.76
CA LEU A 47 3.95 5.84 -13.90
C LEU A 47 4.38 6.07 -12.46
N LEU A 48 5.58 6.64 -12.28
CA LEU A 48 6.07 6.95 -10.94
C LEU A 48 5.13 7.91 -10.22
N ALA A 49 4.58 8.90 -10.93
CA ALA A 49 3.59 9.81 -10.37
C ALA A 49 2.33 9.10 -9.90
N VAL A 50 1.77 8.18 -10.71
CA VAL A 50 0.59 7.39 -10.33
C VAL A 50 0.88 6.51 -9.11
N TYR A 51 2.02 5.81 -9.07
CA TYR A 51 2.39 5.00 -7.90
C TYR A 51 2.56 5.84 -6.63
N TRP A 52 3.19 7.00 -6.72
CA TRP A 52 3.32 7.89 -5.56
C TRP A 52 1.98 8.41 -5.07
N LEU A 53 1.05 8.69 -5.99
CA LEU A 53 -0.32 9.06 -5.65
C LEU A 53 -1.07 7.91 -4.99
N GLU A 54 -0.90 6.67 -5.46
CA GLU A 54 -1.52 5.47 -4.88
C GLU A 54 -1.08 5.32 -3.41
N ILE A 55 0.24 5.36 -3.16
CA ILE A 55 0.80 5.26 -1.81
C ILE A 55 0.30 6.40 -0.92
N GLY A 56 0.32 7.64 -1.41
CA GLY A 56 -0.16 8.80 -0.65
C GLY A 56 -1.65 8.72 -0.33
N THR A 57 -2.45 8.26 -1.29
CA THR A 57 -3.91 8.11 -1.15
C THR A 57 -4.26 7.02 -0.16
N ALA A 58 -3.60 5.86 -0.25
CA ALA A 58 -3.74 4.78 0.72
C ALA A 58 -3.34 5.26 2.11
N LEU A 59 -2.17 5.89 2.25
CA LEU A 59 -1.71 6.43 3.53
C LEU A 59 -2.75 7.37 4.16
N LEU A 60 -3.31 8.30 3.38
CA LEU A 60 -4.34 9.23 3.87
C LEU A 60 -5.65 8.52 4.22
N GLY A 61 -6.16 7.65 3.34
CA GLY A 61 -7.42 6.93 3.55
C GLY A 61 -7.37 6.05 4.80
N TYR A 62 -6.34 5.21 4.92
CA TYR A 62 -6.16 4.34 6.08
C TYR A 62 -5.87 5.12 7.36
N SER A 63 -5.19 6.27 7.27
CA SER A 63 -5.01 7.19 8.42
C SER A 63 -6.33 7.73 8.94
N VAL A 64 -7.24 8.11 8.03
CA VAL A 64 -8.60 8.53 8.41
C VAL A 64 -9.37 7.36 9.03
N ALA A 65 -9.36 6.19 8.39
CA ALA A 65 -10.04 5.00 8.91
C ALA A 65 -9.56 4.60 10.32
N ALA A 66 -8.25 4.65 10.57
CA ALA A 66 -7.65 4.28 11.85
C ALA A 66 -8.13 5.15 13.03
N LEU A 67 -8.62 6.38 12.79
CA LEU A 67 -9.20 7.21 13.85
C LEU A 67 -10.50 6.62 14.43
N PHE A 68 -11.20 5.80 13.67
CA PHE A 68 -12.48 5.18 14.04
C PHE A 68 -12.34 3.75 14.58
N ALA A 69 -11.12 3.19 14.54
CA ALA A 69 -10.85 1.83 15.00
C ALA A 69 -11.03 1.68 16.52
N GLN A 70 -11.91 0.76 16.93
CA GLN A 70 -12.39 0.65 18.31
C GLN A 70 -11.52 -0.25 19.19
N LEU A 71 -10.84 -1.25 18.64
CA LEU A 71 -10.10 -2.20 19.47
C LEU A 71 -8.85 -1.56 20.08
N PRO A 72 -8.47 -1.98 21.30
CA PRO A 72 -7.19 -1.60 21.90
C PRO A 72 -6.02 -2.13 21.08
N ILE A 73 -4.89 -1.43 21.15
CA ILE A 73 -3.66 -1.79 20.46
C ILE A 73 -2.93 -2.84 21.30
N VAL A 74 -2.61 -3.98 20.68
CA VAL A 74 -1.78 -5.05 21.26
C VAL A 74 -0.53 -5.17 20.41
N LEU A 75 0.65 -4.96 21.01
CA LEU A 75 1.95 -4.94 20.31
C LEU A 75 2.76 -6.23 20.50
N ASP A 76 2.42 -7.04 21.51
CA ASP A 76 3.19 -8.24 21.85
C ASP A 76 3.15 -9.28 20.72
N GLY A 77 4.30 -9.90 20.46
CA GLY A 77 4.44 -10.97 19.46
C GLY A 77 4.39 -10.52 17.99
N ARG A 78 4.38 -9.22 17.70
CA ARG A 78 4.33 -8.71 16.31
C ARG A 78 5.69 -8.79 15.61
N SER A 79 5.65 -9.15 14.32
CA SER A 79 6.82 -9.21 13.43
C SER A 79 7.23 -7.84 12.87
N PHE A 80 6.30 -6.87 12.86
CA PHE A 80 6.48 -5.55 12.29
C PHE A 80 6.02 -4.47 13.26
N TYR A 81 6.80 -3.39 13.36
CA TYR A 81 6.52 -2.23 14.21
C TYR A 81 6.32 -0.96 13.38
N LEU A 82 5.19 -0.29 13.57
CA LEU A 82 4.95 1.04 12.99
C LEU A 82 5.91 2.07 13.60
N PRO A 83 6.29 3.13 12.85
CA PRO A 83 7.08 4.22 13.38
C PRO A 83 6.51 4.78 14.69
N GLY A 84 7.34 4.88 15.72
CA GLY A 84 6.94 5.37 17.05
C GLY A 84 6.25 4.34 17.94
N THR A 85 6.12 3.10 17.49
CA THR A 85 5.67 1.96 18.29
C THR A 85 6.82 0.98 18.51
N GLY A 86 6.76 0.23 19.60
CA GLY A 86 7.76 -0.78 19.94
C GLY A 86 7.63 -1.22 21.39
N PRO A 87 8.16 -2.40 21.75
CA PRO A 87 8.08 -2.91 23.12
C PRO A 87 8.70 -1.95 24.15
N ASP A 88 9.73 -1.21 23.74
CA ASP A 88 10.45 -0.26 24.61
C ASP A 88 9.98 1.21 24.51
N VAL A 89 9.15 1.54 23.51
CA VAL A 89 8.86 2.94 23.12
C VAL A 89 7.51 3.44 23.66
N GLU A 90 6.53 2.56 23.87
CA GLU A 90 5.20 2.94 24.37
C GLU A 90 4.78 2.11 25.59
N ARG A 91 4.66 2.77 26.76
CA ARG A 91 4.11 2.19 27.98
C ARG A 91 2.71 1.60 27.72
N HIS A 92 2.56 0.29 27.91
CA HIS A 92 1.32 -0.49 27.77
C HIS A 92 0.09 0.18 28.42
N GLU A 93 0.28 0.92 29.52
CA GLU A 93 -0.78 1.63 30.24
C GLU A 93 -1.64 2.57 29.38
N LYS A 94 -1.10 3.18 28.31
CA LYS A 94 -1.89 4.10 27.46
C LYS A 94 -2.90 3.34 26.59
N TRP A 95 -2.54 2.14 26.15
CA TRP A 95 -3.34 1.34 25.21
C TRP A 95 -4.35 0.44 25.92
N GLU A 96 -4.13 0.17 27.20
CA GLU A 96 -5.02 -0.57 28.11
C GLU A 96 -6.14 0.28 28.71
N ARG A 97 -6.05 1.62 28.66
CA ARG A 97 -7.13 2.50 29.16
C ARG A 97 -8.42 2.30 28.37
N GLU A 98 -9.53 2.35 29.11
CA GLU A 98 -10.87 2.32 28.54
C GLU A 98 -11.00 3.38 27.42
N PRO A 99 -11.56 3.00 26.26
CA PRO A 99 -11.74 3.93 25.16
C PRO A 99 -12.67 5.07 25.59
N ALA A 100 -12.23 6.32 25.46
CA ALA A 100 -13.07 7.51 25.59
C ALA A 100 -13.48 7.99 24.18
N PRO A 101 -14.62 7.53 23.63
CA PRO A 101 -15.06 7.91 22.30
C PRO A 101 -15.49 9.39 22.28
N VAL A 102 -15.19 10.06 21.17
CA VAL A 102 -15.75 11.36 20.81
C VAL A 102 -16.78 11.13 19.72
N GLU A 103 -18.05 11.39 20.02
CA GLU A 103 -19.13 11.27 19.03
C GLU A 103 -18.96 12.31 17.93
N VAL A 104 -19.15 11.87 16.68
CA VAL A 104 -19.09 12.72 15.50
C VAL A 104 -20.52 12.95 15.01
N PRO A 105 -20.92 14.18 14.63
CA PRO A 105 -22.24 14.42 14.08
C PRO A 105 -22.48 13.62 12.78
N GLY A 106 -23.61 12.91 12.70
CA GLY A 106 -24.03 12.20 11.49
C GLY A 106 -23.92 10.66 11.61
N PRO A 107 -23.93 9.92 10.49
CA PRO A 107 -23.92 8.45 10.49
C PRO A 107 -22.52 7.85 10.72
N LEU A 108 -21.53 8.66 11.09
CA LEU A 108 -20.14 8.23 11.24
C LEU A 108 -19.92 7.59 12.63
N PRO A 109 -19.06 6.56 12.73
CA PRO A 109 -18.67 5.99 14.01
C PRO A 109 -17.91 7.02 14.88
N PRO A 110 -17.82 6.80 16.20
CA PRO A 110 -17.07 7.68 17.07
C PRO A 110 -15.56 7.65 16.76
N ILE A 111 -14.90 8.78 16.99
CA ILE A 111 -13.44 8.90 16.89
C ILE A 111 -12.81 8.56 18.24
N TYR A 112 -11.66 7.87 18.23
CA TYR A 112 -10.91 7.52 19.42
C TYR A 112 -9.63 8.36 19.53
N PRO A 113 -9.56 9.37 20.42
CA PRO A 113 -8.41 10.28 20.50
C PRO A 113 -7.07 9.60 20.75
N ARG A 114 -7.06 8.42 21.39
CA ARG A 114 -5.85 7.63 21.61
C ARG A 114 -5.13 7.26 20.30
N ASN A 115 -5.88 7.11 19.20
CA ASN A 115 -5.38 6.73 17.88
C ASN A 115 -4.68 7.91 17.17
N ILE A 116 -5.00 9.17 17.54
CA ILE A 116 -4.51 10.37 16.86
C ILE A 116 -2.98 10.42 16.82
N ARG A 117 -2.30 10.15 17.94
CA ARG A 117 -0.84 10.22 17.99
C ARG A 117 -0.20 9.21 17.03
N LEU A 118 -0.71 7.99 16.99
CA LEU A 118 -0.19 6.94 16.10
C LEU A 118 -0.41 7.33 14.63
N VAL A 119 -1.63 7.79 14.30
CA VAL A 119 -1.98 8.29 12.96
C VAL A 119 -1.05 9.44 12.55
N LEU A 120 -0.85 10.43 13.43
CA LEU A 120 0.02 11.57 13.14
C LEU A 120 1.48 11.14 12.96
N THR A 121 2.00 10.24 13.80
CA THR A 121 3.38 9.75 13.67
C THR A 121 3.58 9.04 12.32
N LEU A 122 2.65 8.18 11.92
CA LEU A 122 2.75 7.52 10.62
C LEU A 122 2.58 8.50 9.46
N LEU A 123 1.64 9.45 9.55
CA LEU A 123 1.48 10.50 8.53
C LEU A 123 2.73 11.34 8.38
N ILE A 124 3.38 11.75 9.48
CA ILE A 124 4.62 12.51 9.44
C ILE A 124 5.73 11.68 8.79
N ALA A 125 5.90 10.42 9.18
CA ALA A 125 6.90 9.53 8.60
C ALA A 125 6.64 9.30 7.11
N GLY A 126 5.39 9.01 6.73
CA GLY A 126 4.98 8.83 5.34
C GLY A 126 5.16 10.08 4.51
N CYS A 127 4.72 11.25 4.99
CA CYS A 127 4.94 12.53 4.32
C CYS A 127 6.43 12.87 4.17
N PHE A 128 7.27 12.52 5.15
CA PHE A 128 8.72 12.70 5.04
C PHE A 128 9.29 11.82 3.92
N ILE A 129 8.91 10.53 3.87
CA ILE A 129 9.35 9.59 2.83
C ILE A 129 8.87 10.07 1.45
N LEU A 130 7.56 10.28 1.29
CA LEU A 130 6.94 10.76 0.05
C LEU A 130 7.55 12.09 -0.40
N GLY A 131 7.67 13.04 0.52
CA GLY A 131 8.22 14.38 0.26
C GLY A 131 9.70 14.34 -0.12
N PHE A 132 10.51 13.51 0.54
CA PHE A 132 11.91 13.31 0.20
C PHE A 132 12.08 12.82 -1.25
N PHE A 133 11.25 11.85 -1.67
CA PHE A 133 11.31 11.33 -3.04
C PHE A 133 10.82 12.34 -4.08
N LEU A 134 9.73 13.05 -3.79
CA LEU A 134 9.25 14.13 -4.65
C LEU A 134 10.31 15.25 -4.80
N PHE A 135 11.04 15.54 -3.73
CA PHE A 135 12.16 16.49 -3.76
C PHE A 135 13.34 15.95 -4.60
N ALA A 136 13.68 14.68 -4.45
CA ALA A 136 14.75 14.04 -5.21
C ALA A 136 14.42 13.85 -6.70
N SER A 137 13.12 13.86 -7.07
CA SER A 137 12.65 13.60 -8.44
C SER A 137 11.57 14.62 -8.85
N PRO A 138 11.95 15.87 -9.14
CA PRO A 138 11.00 16.95 -9.47
C PRO A 138 10.22 16.71 -10.76
N ASP A 139 10.68 15.83 -11.64
CA ASP A 139 9.97 15.46 -12.88
C ASP A 139 8.67 14.70 -12.61
N ILE A 140 8.55 14.06 -11.43
CA ILE A 140 7.30 13.44 -10.98
C ILE A 140 6.22 14.53 -10.80
N LEU A 141 6.56 15.67 -10.19
CA LEU A 141 5.61 16.79 -10.05
C LEU A 141 5.21 17.38 -11.41
N LYS A 142 6.11 17.40 -12.39
CA LYS A 142 5.77 17.86 -13.74
C LYS A 142 4.77 16.92 -14.40
N SER A 143 4.93 15.62 -14.19
CA SER A 143 4.06 14.57 -14.73
C SER A 143 2.63 14.66 -14.19
N LEU A 144 2.45 15.13 -12.94
CA LEU A 144 1.13 15.40 -12.35
C LEU A 144 0.32 16.49 -13.06
N ARG A 145 0.95 17.33 -13.90
CA ARG A 145 0.25 18.34 -14.71
C ARG A 145 -0.38 17.74 -15.97
N SER A 146 -0.07 16.49 -16.29
CA SER A 146 -0.63 15.77 -17.42
C SER A 146 -2.13 15.52 -17.17
N PRO A 147 -3.04 15.96 -18.07
CA PRO A 147 -4.48 15.76 -17.88
C PRO A 147 -4.90 14.29 -17.76
N SER A 148 -4.20 13.39 -18.47
CA SER A 148 -4.43 11.94 -18.39
C SER A 148 -4.11 11.40 -16.99
N ILE A 149 -3.02 11.86 -16.39
CA ILE A 149 -2.62 11.48 -15.03
C ILE A 149 -3.56 12.07 -14.00
N ALA A 150 -3.98 13.32 -14.16
CA ALA A 150 -4.97 13.92 -13.27
C ALA A 150 -6.30 13.14 -13.29
N LEU A 151 -6.79 12.75 -14.46
CA LEU A 151 -8.01 11.96 -14.60
C LEU A 151 -7.85 10.56 -13.97
N THR A 152 -6.73 9.90 -14.22
CA THR A 152 -6.40 8.60 -13.62
C THR A 152 -6.34 8.70 -12.10
N ALA A 153 -5.64 9.71 -11.59
CA ALA A 153 -5.50 9.96 -10.16
C ALA A 153 -6.87 10.12 -9.50
N VAL A 154 -7.77 10.91 -10.08
CA VAL A 154 -9.13 11.10 -9.56
C VAL A 154 -9.90 9.78 -9.55
N GLY A 155 -9.86 9.02 -10.66
CA GLY A 155 -10.55 7.72 -10.75
C GLY A 155 -10.04 6.72 -9.70
N MET A 156 -8.73 6.63 -9.55
CA MET A 156 -8.05 5.78 -8.57
C MET A 156 -8.40 6.20 -7.14
N ILE A 157 -8.26 7.49 -6.79
CA ILE A 157 -8.57 8.01 -5.46
C ILE A 157 -10.02 7.71 -5.08
N LEU A 158 -10.96 7.99 -5.98
CA LEU A 158 -12.37 7.74 -5.73
C LEU A 158 -12.67 6.23 -5.58
N SER A 159 -12.05 5.39 -6.41
CA SER A 159 -12.18 3.94 -6.32
C SER A 159 -11.67 3.41 -4.98
N ASP A 160 -10.46 3.80 -4.58
CA ASP A 160 -9.81 3.34 -3.35
C ASP A 160 -10.56 3.80 -2.11
N TRP A 161 -10.98 5.07 -2.09
CA TRP A 161 -11.76 5.62 -0.98
C TRP A 161 -13.15 5.01 -0.90
N TYR A 162 -13.81 4.77 -2.04
CA TYR A 162 -15.10 4.09 -2.06
C TYR A 162 -14.98 2.65 -1.55
N ARG A 163 -13.95 1.93 -1.99
CA ARG A 163 -13.66 0.57 -1.51
C ARG A 163 -13.42 0.57 0.00
N LEU A 164 -12.54 1.45 0.49
CA LEU A 164 -12.27 1.61 1.92
C LEU A 164 -13.54 1.96 2.70
N TYR A 165 -14.36 2.86 2.18
CA TYR A 165 -15.64 3.22 2.81
C TYR A 165 -16.57 2.01 2.93
N ARG A 166 -16.74 1.29 1.82
CA ARG A 166 -17.62 0.13 1.72
C ARG A 166 -17.17 -1.01 2.65
N GLU A 167 -15.88 -1.25 2.76
CA GLU A 167 -15.37 -2.37 3.56
C GLU A 167 -15.24 -1.96 5.03
N PHE A 168 -14.60 -0.84 5.31
CA PHE A 168 -14.30 -0.45 6.69
C PHE A 168 -15.52 0.07 7.44
N PHE A 169 -16.30 0.97 6.82
CA PHE A 169 -17.42 1.65 7.49
C PHE A 169 -18.74 0.92 7.30
N ARG A 170 -19.08 0.50 6.07
CA ARG A 170 -20.39 -0.15 5.80
C ARG A 170 -20.47 -1.56 6.40
N GLU A 171 -19.37 -2.32 6.41
CA GLU A 171 -19.32 -3.66 7.01
C GLU A 171 -18.91 -3.65 8.48
N LYS A 172 -18.78 -2.45 9.08
CA LYS A 172 -18.48 -2.23 10.50
C LYS A 172 -17.18 -2.88 11.00
N GLN A 173 -16.21 -3.10 10.11
CA GLN A 173 -14.92 -3.66 10.48
C GLN A 173 -14.16 -2.77 11.48
N TYR A 174 -14.50 -1.48 11.58
CA TYR A 174 -13.95 -0.59 12.60
C TYR A 174 -14.16 -1.11 14.05
N GLU A 175 -15.18 -1.94 14.30
CA GLU A 175 -15.46 -2.57 15.61
C GLU A 175 -14.47 -3.71 15.93
N GLU A 176 -13.96 -4.37 14.89
CA GLU A 176 -13.09 -5.56 14.98
C GLU A 176 -11.62 -5.23 14.71
N MET A 177 -11.29 -3.94 14.53
CA MET A 177 -9.94 -3.50 14.21
C MET A 177 -9.38 -2.52 15.24
N SER A 178 -8.07 -2.60 15.48
CA SER A 178 -7.31 -1.60 16.22
C SER A 178 -6.66 -0.65 15.23
N ALA A 179 -6.41 0.59 15.64
CA ALA A 179 -5.74 1.56 14.77
C ALA A 179 -4.40 1.04 14.25
N TYR A 180 -3.69 0.24 15.05
CA TYR A 180 -2.46 -0.41 14.63
C TYR A 180 -2.68 -1.35 13.44
N MET A 181 -3.67 -2.24 13.52
CA MET A 181 -3.96 -3.21 12.44
C MET A 181 -4.35 -2.51 11.15
N VAL A 182 -5.13 -1.42 11.25
CA VAL A 182 -5.52 -0.61 10.08
C VAL A 182 -4.30 0.08 9.46
N LEU A 183 -3.39 0.60 10.28
CA LEU A 183 -2.20 1.34 9.83
C LEU A 183 -1.01 0.44 9.45
N GLU A 184 -1.02 -0.81 9.87
CA GLU A 184 0.00 -1.81 9.52
C GLU A 184 0.06 -1.99 7.99
N ILE A 185 -1.09 -1.97 7.33
CA ILE A 185 -1.21 -2.08 5.88
C ILE A 185 -0.41 -0.96 5.19
N PRO A 186 -0.78 0.33 5.28
CA PRO A 186 -0.03 1.41 4.63
C PRO A 186 1.40 1.54 5.17
N GLY A 187 1.66 1.16 6.42
CA GLY A 187 3.01 1.13 7.01
C GLY A 187 3.94 0.15 6.30
N ARG A 188 3.50 -1.10 6.09
CA ARG A 188 4.26 -2.12 5.35
C ARG A 188 4.49 -1.70 3.89
N PHE A 189 3.49 -1.10 3.25
CA PHE A 189 3.63 -0.53 1.90
C PHE A 189 4.66 0.60 1.84
N LEU A 190 4.67 1.54 2.81
CA LEU A 190 5.65 2.62 2.86
C LEU A 190 7.07 2.10 3.02
N VAL A 191 7.29 1.14 3.94
CA VAL A 191 8.61 0.54 4.14
C VAL A 191 9.06 -0.19 2.88
N PHE A 192 8.16 -0.98 2.28
CA PHE A 192 8.45 -1.66 1.03
C PHE A 192 8.81 -0.67 -0.08
N ALA A 193 8.00 0.37 -0.30
CA ALA A 193 8.25 1.37 -1.33
C ALA A 193 9.59 2.09 -1.11
N ALA A 194 9.90 2.48 0.12
CA ALA A 194 11.19 3.08 0.45
C ALA A 194 12.35 2.13 0.18
N SER A 195 12.29 0.88 0.65
CA SER A 195 13.30 -0.15 0.40
C SER A 195 13.48 -0.44 -1.08
N TYR A 196 12.38 -0.52 -1.83
CA TYR A 196 12.38 -0.80 -3.25
C TYR A 196 13.02 0.33 -4.07
N VAL A 197 12.69 1.59 -3.77
CA VAL A 197 13.32 2.74 -4.44
C VAL A 197 14.81 2.84 -4.08
N VAL A 198 15.20 2.60 -2.83
CA VAL A 198 16.61 2.54 -2.44
C VAL A 198 17.34 1.44 -3.22
N LEU A 199 16.76 0.23 -3.28
CA LEU A 199 17.33 -0.88 -4.04
C LEU A 199 17.50 -0.52 -5.52
N LEU A 200 16.47 0.01 -6.17
CA LEU A 200 16.54 0.42 -7.57
C LEU A 200 17.56 1.53 -7.80
N SER A 201 17.66 2.49 -6.88
CA SER A 201 18.65 3.57 -6.97
C SER A 201 20.07 3.04 -6.84
N THR A 202 20.31 2.10 -5.91
CA THR A 202 21.60 1.45 -5.74
C THR A 202 21.95 0.61 -6.96
N VAL A 203 21.04 -0.23 -7.44
CA VAL A 203 21.25 -1.04 -8.65
C VAL A 203 21.52 -0.14 -9.86
N GLY A 204 20.71 0.89 -10.07
CA GLY A 204 20.87 1.85 -11.16
C GLY A 204 22.23 2.57 -11.10
N MET A 205 22.67 3.01 -9.91
CA MET A 205 23.99 3.60 -9.73
C MET A 205 25.13 2.61 -10.03
N LEU A 206 25.00 1.35 -9.59
CA LEU A 206 26.00 0.32 -9.89
C LEU A 206 26.05 0.01 -11.39
N THR A 207 24.90 -0.12 -12.05
CA THR A 207 24.83 -0.31 -13.50
C THR A 207 25.44 0.86 -14.25
N LEU A 208 25.16 2.11 -13.84
CA LEU A 208 25.77 3.30 -14.43
C LEU A 208 27.29 3.32 -14.22
N ALA A 209 27.77 2.99 -13.01
CA ALA A 209 29.20 2.91 -12.73
C ALA A 209 29.89 1.82 -13.57
N SER A 210 29.27 0.64 -13.69
CA SER A 210 29.74 -0.43 -14.58
C SER A 210 29.75 0.01 -16.05
N PHE A 211 28.73 0.76 -16.49
CA PHE A 211 28.65 1.32 -17.83
C PHE A 211 29.75 2.36 -18.11
N LEU A 212 30.06 3.22 -17.13
CA LEU A 212 31.15 4.20 -17.26
C LEU A 212 32.53 3.53 -17.31
N MET A 213 32.67 2.35 -16.68
CA MET A 213 33.90 1.55 -16.69
C MET A 213 34.06 0.68 -17.94
N ILE A 214 32.95 0.18 -18.48
CA ILE A 214 32.89 -0.71 -19.66
C ILE A 214 32.42 0.15 -20.83
N THR A 215 33.37 0.67 -21.63
CA THR A 215 33.11 1.56 -22.78
C THR A 215 31.86 1.18 -23.60
N GLN A 216 31.16 2.21 -24.10
CA GLN A 216 29.82 2.23 -24.72
C GLN A 216 29.45 1.14 -25.78
N THR A 217 30.41 0.35 -26.23
CA THR A 217 30.31 -0.55 -27.38
C THR A 217 29.46 -1.81 -27.20
N GLU A 218 29.26 -2.30 -25.98
CA GLU A 218 28.49 -3.54 -25.73
C GLU A 218 27.01 -3.28 -25.43
N PHE A 219 26.68 -2.22 -24.70
CA PHE A 219 25.29 -1.92 -24.30
C PHE A 219 24.45 -1.36 -25.46
N ALA A 220 25.06 -0.56 -26.35
CA ALA A 220 24.39 -0.03 -27.55
C ALA A 220 23.88 -1.14 -28.50
N ARG A 221 24.43 -2.36 -28.41
CA ARG A 221 23.98 -3.50 -29.23
C ARG A 221 22.63 -4.07 -28.78
N LEU A 222 22.24 -3.85 -27.53
CA LEU A 222 20.97 -4.37 -26.99
C LEU A 222 19.77 -3.48 -27.35
N GLY A 223 20.00 -2.25 -27.83
CA GLY A 223 18.93 -1.36 -28.32
C GLY A 223 17.95 -0.83 -27.28
N PHE A 224 18.19 -1.09 -25.98
CA PHE A 224 17.36 -0.59 -24.88
C PHE A 224 17.92 0.72 -24.33
N GLU A 225 17.05 1.71 -24.17
CA GLU A 225 17.36 2.94 -23.44
C GLU A 225 17.35 2.67 -21.93
N PHE A 226 18.21 3.36 -21.15
CA PHE A 226 18.28 3.21 -19.70
C PHE A 226 16.92 3.42 -19.01
N GLU A 227 16.12 4.36 -19.52
CA GLU A 227 14.77 4.64 -19.03
C GLU A 227 13.84 3.42 -19.15
N GLN A 228 13.95 2.65 -20.23
CA GLN A 228 13.12 1.47 -20.46
C GLN A 228 13.47 0.34 -19.48
N LEU A 229 14.76 0.19 -19.15
CA LEU A 229 15.20 -0.79 -18.14
C LEU A 229 14.67 -0.44 -16.75
N VAL A 230 14.71 0.85 -16.36
CA VAL A 230 14.17 1.32 -15.09
C VAL A 230 12.66 1.13 -15.04
N ALA A 231 11.95 1.48 -16.11
CA ALA A 231 10.49 1.27 -16.22
C ALA A 231 10.12 -0.21 -16.11
N GLY A 232 10.82 -1.07 -16.85
CA GLY A 232 10.61 -2.51 -16.82
C GLY A 232 10.86 -3.09 -15.43
N ALA A 233 11.94 -2.68 -14.76
CA ALA A 233 12.23 -3.09 -13.40
C ALA A 233 11.12 -2.66 -12.42
N MET A 234 10.65 -1.41 -12.52
CA MET A 234 9.55 -0.86 -11.72
C MET A 234 8.25 -1.66 -11.90
N VAL A 235 7.87 -1.94 -13.15
CA VAL A 235 6.67 -2.72 -13.47
C VAL A 235 6.78 -4.14 -12.92
N LEU A 236 7.93 -4.80 -13.11
CA LEU A 236 8.18 -6.13 -12.55
C LEU A 236 8.11 -6.14 -11.02
N GLY A 237 8.62 -5.09 -10.37
CA GLY A 237 8.53 -4.93 -8.92
C GLY A 237 7.09 -4.81 -8.45
N LYS A 238 6.26 -3.97 -9.11
CA LYS A 238 4.83 -3.87 -8.76
C LYS A 238 4.11 -5.19 -8.98
N ILE A 239 4.31 -5.86 -10.12
CA ILE A 239 3.68 -7.16 -10.39
C ILE A 239 4.07 -8.17 -9.31
N ALA A 240 5.33 -8.20 -8.88
CA ALA A 240 5.78 -9.07 -7.81
C ALA A 240 5.07 -8.76 -6.47
N VAL A 241 4.81 -7.49 -6.17
CA VAL A 241 4.04 -7.05 -4.98
C VAL A 241 2.59 -7.50 -5.07
N GLU A 242 1.91 -7.19 -6.17
CA GLU A 242 0.51 -7.56 -6.40
C GLU A 242 0.34 -9.08 -6.34
N TRP A 243 1.25 -9.81 -6.96
CA TRP A 243 1.26 -11.28 -6.89
C TRP A 243 1.47 -11.79 -5.46
N SER A 244 2.37 -11.16 -4.70
CA SER A 244 2.62 -11.55 -3.31
C SER A 244 1.43 -11.26 -2.40
N GLN A 245 0.69 -10.18 -2.67
CA GLN A 245 -0.55 -9.84 -1.98
C GLN A 245 -1.65 -10.81 -2.31
N PHE A 246 -1.85 -11.08 -3.60
CA PHE A 246 -2.81 -12.09 -4.07
C PHE A 246 -2.54 -13.45 -3.42
N ARG A 247 -1.28 -13.88 -3.32
CA ARG A 247 -0.91 -15.10 -2.61
C ARG A 247 -1.19 -15.02 -1.12
N ALA A 248 -0.86 -13.92 -0.46
CA ALA A 248 -1.11 -13.72 0.96
C ALA A 248 -2.61 -13.81 1.31
N GLU A 249 -3.48 -13.50 0.35
CA GLU A 249 -4.94 -13.51 0.52
C GLU A 249 -5.59 -14.87 0.21
N ASN A 250 -5.08 -15.59 -0.79
CA ASN A 250 -5.70 -16.83 -1.27
C ASN A 250 -5.07 -18.11 -0.71
N GLU A 251 -3.86 -18.03 -0.15
CA GLU A 251 -3.20 -19.18 0.46
C GLU A 251 -3.42 -19.21 1.97
N GLU A 252 -3.73 -20.39 2.51
CA GLU A 252 -3.96 -20.55 3.95
C GLU A 252 -2.67 -20.35 4.76
N ASP A 253 -1.53 -20.78 4.20
CA ASP A 253 -0.19 -20.66 4.77
C ASP A 253 0.80 -20.10 3.72
N PRO A 254 0.76 -18.77 3.45
CA PRO A 254 1.61 -18.14 2.47
C PRO A 254 3.06 -18.15 2.95
N THR A 255 3.96 -18.62 2.09
CA THR A 255 5.39 -18.75 2.38
C THR A 255 6.21 -17.64 1.72
N GLY A 256 7.34 -17.28 2.37
CA GLY A 256 8.33 -16.35 1.81
C GLY A 256 7.87 -14.90 1.83
N PHE A 257 7.95 -14.23 0.68
CA PHE A 257 7.66 -12.79 0.59
C PHE A 257 6.16 -12.46 0.74
N ALA A 258 5.27 -13.39 0.40
CA ALA A 258 3.84 -13.24 0.61
C ALA A 258 3.49 -13.12 2.12
N THR A 259 4.23 -13.81 2.99
CA THR A 259 4.04 -13.73 4.46
C THR A 259 4.23 -12.29 4.97
N TRP A 260 5.10 -11.49 4.33
CA TRP A 260 5.33 -10.10 4.72
C TRP A 260 4.09 -9.20 4.53
N PHE A 261 3.19 -9.53 3.60
CA PHE A 261 1.99 -8.73 3.36
C PHE A 261 0.79 -9.18 4.19
N ARG A 262 0.91 -10.29 4.92
CA ARG A 262 -0.13 -10.74 5.84
C ARG A 262 -0.04 -9.93 7.14
N PRO A 263 -1.07 -9.18 7.53
CA PRO A 263 -1.09 -8.50 8.82
C PRO A 263 -1.10 -9.50 9.97
N ASP A 264 -0.31 -9.25 11.00
CA ASP A 264 -0.32 -10.08 12.20
C ASP A 264 -1.60 -9.81 13.01
N ASN A 265 -2.39 -10.86 13.23
CA ASN A 265 -3.49 -10.82 14.19
C ASN A 265 -3.03 -11.45 15.51
N PRO A 266 -2.68 -10.66 16.55
CA PRO A 266 -2.17 -11.18 17.81
C PRO A 266 -3.22 -11.92 18.66
N ARG A 267 -4.42 -12.13 18.12
CA ARG A 267 -5.53 -12.85 18.78
C ARG A 267 -5.79 -14.23 18.18
N GLU A 268 -4.96 -14.66 17.23
CA GLU A 268 -4.90 -16.04 16.71
C GLU A 268 -3.62 -16.72 17.17
#